data_AF-A0A1R0L3Z0-F1
#
_entry.id   AF-A0A1R0L3Z0-F1
#
_cell.length_a   1.000
_cell.length_b   1.000
_cell.length_c   1.000
_cell.angle_alpha   90.00
_cell.angle_beta   90.00
_cell.angle_gamma   90.00
#
_symmetry.space_group_name_H-M   'P 1'
#
loop_
_entity.id
_entity.type
_entity.pdbx_description
1 polymer ?
#
loop_
_entity_poly.entity_id
_entity_poly.type
_entity_poly.pdbx_seq_one_letter_code
_entity_poly.pdbx_strand_id
1 'polypeptide(L)'
;MFGKVMVPAFVLAAGAMVPMALSASADTHSVQDCVFHAAYEGTADPDIAVDACRQDSLLDCYRIFREEYGRQQWALEACKLRD
;
A
#
# COMPACT_ATOMS: atom_id res chain seq x y z
N MET A 1 4.65 16.91 -62.52
CA MET A 1 3.25 16.64 -62.16
C MET A 1 3.24 15.60 -61.06
N PHE A 2 2.54 15.90 -59.98
CA PHE A 2 2.48 15.15 -58.72
C PHE A 2 1.78 13.79 -58.87
N GLY A 3 2.21 12.81 -58.07
CA GLY A 3 1.27 11.96 -57.36
C GLY A 3 1.39 10.45 -57.60
N LYS A 4 2.03 9.76 -56.64
CA LYS A 4 1.37 8.71 -55.87
C LYS A 4 2.20 8.39 -54.63
N VAL A 5 1.56 8.64 -53.50
CA VAL A 5 2.01 8.36 -52.14
C VAL A 5 2.06 6.84 -51.96
N MET A 6 3.18 6.31 -51.49
CA MET A 6 3.22 5.00 -50.83
C MET A 6 3.90 5.19 -49.47
N VAL A 7 3.14 4.85 -48.45
CA VAL A 7 3.41 4.97 -47.02
C VAL A 7 4.55 4.00 -46.63
N PRO A 8 5.63 4.44 -45.97
CA PRO A 8 6.57 3.51 -45.37
C PRO A 8 5.98 3.01 -44.04
N ALA A 9 5.87 1.69 -43.91
CA ALA A 9 5.52 1.02 -42.67
C ALA A 9 6.55 1.36 -41.59
N PHE A 10 6.13 2.14 -40.59
CA PHE A 10 6.88 2.36 -39.36
C PHE A 10 6.72 1.10 -38.48
N VAL A 11 7.74 0.24 -38.48
CA VAL A 11 7.86 -0.82 -37.47
C VAL A 11 8.52 -0.19 -36.23
N LEU A 12 7.69 0.23 -35.29
CA LEU A 12 8.10 0.60 -33.94
C LEU A 12 8.42 -0.68 -33.16
N ALA A 13 9.68 -1.11 -33.15
CA ALA A 13 10.17 -2.01 -32.11
C ALA A 13 10.59 -1.15 -30.90
N ALA A 14 9.60 -0.62 -30.19
CA ALA A 14 9.77 -0.01 -28.88
C ALA A 14 9.81 -1.12 -27.81
N GLY A 15 10.71 -0.96 -26.86
CA GLY A 15 11.15 -2.03 -25.97
C GLY A 15 10.15 -2.47 -24.90
N ALA A 16 10.58 -3.45 -24.13
CA ALA A 16 10.09 -3.69 -22.79
C ALA A 16 11.28 -4.11 -21.94
N MET A 17 11.91 -3.13 -21.28
CA MET A 17 12.58 -3.37 -20.02
C MET A 17 11.50 -3.93 -19.11
N VAL A 18 11.55 -5.24 -18.81
CA VAL A 18 10.61 -5.85 -17.87
C VAL A 18 10.99 -5.30 -16.50
N PRO A 19 10.18 -4.44 -15.86
CA PRO A 19 10.40 -4.16 -14.46
C PRO A 19 10.03 -5.46 -13.76
N MET A 20 11.01 -6.08 -13.11
CA MET A 20 10.74 -7.12 -12.12
C MET A 20 9.85 -6.45 -11.08
N ALA A 21 8.55 -6.75 -11.14
CA ALA A 21 7.59 -6.36 -10.12
C ALA A 21 8.04 -7.03 -8.82
N LEU A 22 8.76 -6.26 -8.01
CA LEU A 22 9.13 -6.63 -6.66
C LEU A 22 7.81 -6.78 -5.86
N SER A 23 7.71 -7.89 -5.17
CA SER A 23 6.53 -8.41 -4.47
C SER A 23 5.73 -7.36 -3.69
N ALA A 24 4.60 -6.90 -4.24
CA ALA A 24 3.59 -6.10 -3.52
C ALA A 24 2.64 -6.95 -2.65
N SER A 25 2.80 -8.28 -2.68
CA SER A 25 1.84 -9.22 -2.09
C SER A 25 2.06 -9.51 -0.61
N ALA A 26 3.30 -9.34 -0.12
CA ALA A 26 3.63 -9.59 1.29
C ALA A 26 3.14 -8.46 2.20
N ASP A 27 3.34 -7.20 1.78
CA ASP A 27 2.89 -6.00 2.50
C ASP A 27 1.36 -5.90 2.64
N THR A 28 0.61 -6.45 1.69
CA THR A 28 -0.85 -6.30 1.71
C THR A 28 -1.50 -7.13 2.82
N HIS A 29 -0.97 -8.32 3.11
CA HIS A 29 -1.54 -9.21 4.12
C HIS A 29 -1.25 -8.69 5.54
N SER A 30 -0.03 -8.18 5.77
CA SER A 30 0.39 -7.65 7.07
C SER A 30 -0.34 -6.35 7.46
N VAL A 31 -0.65 -5.49 6.47
CA VAL A 31 -1.54 -4.33 6.68
C VAL A 31 -2.95 -4.78 7.05
N GLN A 32 -3.47 -5.83 6.41
CA GLN A 32 -4.82 -6.32 6.67
C GLN A 32 -4.96 -6.91 8.09
N ASP A 33 -3.96 -7.67 8.54
CA ASP A 33 -3.90 -8.22 9.90
C ASP A 33 -3.85 -7.11 10.96
N CYS A 34 -3.08 -6.05 10.71
CA CYS A 34 -3.06 -4.85 11.54
C CYS A 34 -4.46 -4.21 11.64
N VAL A 35 -5.15 -4.00 10.50
CA VAL A 35 -6.48 -3.37 10.47
C VAL A 35 -7.50 -4.23 11.20
N PHE A 36 -7.51 -5.54 10.96
CA PHE A 36 -8.45 -6.45 11.62
C PHE A 36 -8.24 -6.49 13.13
N HIS A 37 -7.00 -6.56 13.60
CA HIS A 37 -6.70 -6.55 15.03
C HIS A 37 -7.14 -5.22 15.67
N ALA A 38 -6.83 -4.08 15.05
CA ALA A 38 -7.23 -2.77 15.55
C ALA A 38 -8.76 -2.62 15.62
N ALA A 39 -9.49 -3.11 14.62
CA ALA A 39 -10.95 -3.05 14.59
C ALA A 39 -11.60 -4.01 15.60
N TYR A 40 -11.07 -5.23 15.75
CA TYR A 40 -11.69 -6.26 16.58
C TYR A 40 -11.33 -6.12 18.07
N GLU A 41 -10.06 -5.91 18.39
CA GLU A 41 -9.59 -5.77 19.78
C GLU A 41 -9.72 -4.33 20.29
N GLY A 42 -9.45 -3.36 19.42
CA GLY A 42 -9.43 -1.94 19.77
C GLY A 42 -10.73 -1.21 19.54
N THR A 43 -11.68 -1.80 18.80
CA THR A 43 -12.86 -1.10 18.25
C THR A 43 -12.48 0.17 17.49
N ALA A 44 -11.29 0.18 16.88
CA ALA A 44 -10.82 1.31 16.11
C ALA A 44 -11.75 1.57 14.91
N ASP A 45 -11.92 2.84 14.59
CA ASP A 45 -12.62 3.24 13.39
C ASP A 45 -11.88 2.68 12.17
N PRO A 46 -12.61 2.09 11.18
CA PRO A 46 -11.97 1.45 10.04
C PRO A 46 -11.07 2.39 9.22
N ASP A 47 -11.43 3.66 9.09
CA ASP A 47 -10.64 4.62 8.32
C ASP A 47 -9.35 4.98 9.07
N ILE A 48 -9.44 5.18 10.39
CA ILE A 48 -8.27 5.38 11.26
C ILE A 48 -7.36 4.15 11.27
N ALA A 49 -7.94 2.95 11.36
CA ALA A 49 -7.18 1.70 11.33
C ALA A 49 -6.42 1.55 10.01
N VAL A 50 -7.06 1.82 8.86
CA VAL A 50 -6.40 1.76 7.56
C VAL A 50 -5.31 2.81 7.43
N ASP A 51 -5.54 4.05 7.88
CA ASP A 51 -4.56 5.13 7.81
C ASP A 51 -3.32 4.84 8.68
N ALA A 52 -3.52 4.36 9.91
CA ALA A 52 -2.44 3.96 10.81
C ALA A 52 -1.65 2.75 10.29
N CYS A 53 -2.36 1.70 9.86
CA CYS A 53 -1.74 0.47 9.40
C CYS A 53 -1.00 0.63 8.06
N ARG A 54 -1.28 1.68 7.27
CA ARG A 54 -0.53 1.96 6.03
C ARG A 54 0.78 2.72 6.22
N GLN A 55 1.09 3.18 7.43
CA GLN A 55 2.35 3.89 7.66
C GLN A 55 3.56 2.96 7.49
N ASP A 56 4.70 3.50 7.06
CA ASP A 56 5.91 2.69 6.82
C ASP A 56 6.67 2.33 8.11
N SER A 57 6.33 2.96 9.24
CA SER A 57 7.03 2.76 10.52
C SER A 57 6.08 2.43 11.66
N LEU A 58 6.53 1.54 12.57
CA LEU A 58 5.77 1.18 13.77
C LEU A 58 5.44 2.41 14.62
N LEU A 59 6.37 3.37 14.69
CA LEU A 59 6.19 4.59 15.46
C LEU A 59 5.10 5.49 14.86
N ASP A 60 5.03 5.61 13.54
CA ASP A 60 4.00 6.40 12.85
C ASP A 60 2.62 5.76 12.95
N CYS A 61 2.55 4.43 12.80
CA CYS A 61 1.33 3.67 13.03
C CYS A 61 0.79 3.89 14.45
N TYR A 62 1.65 3.70 15.46
CA TYR A 62 1.22 3.82 16.85
C TYR A 62 0.91 5.27 17.23
N ARG A 63 1.54 6.25 16.57
CA ARG A 63 1.25 7.67 16.78
C ARG A 63 -0.19 8.00 16.39
N ILE A 64 -0.65 7.58 15.22
CA ILE A 64 -2.04 7.84 14.77
C ILE A 64 -3.05 7.23 15.75
N PHE A 65 -2.88 5.95 16.11
CA PHE A 65 -3.77 5.34 17.12
C PHE A 65 -3.71 6.04 18.48
N ARG A 66 -2.54 6.54 18.89
CA ARG A 66 -2.40 7.25 20.16
C ARG A 66 -3.09 8.62 20.13
N GLU A 67 -3.03 9.32 19.02
CA GLU A 67 -3.67 10.63 18.86
C GLU A 67 -5.20 10.50 18.95
N GLU A 68 -5.78 9.43 18.39
CA GLU A 68 -7.23 9.19 18.38
C GLU A 68 -7.75 8.49 19.65
N TYR A 69 -7.02 7.49 20.17
CA TYR A 69 -7.52 6.61 21.24
C TYR A 69 -6.71 6.66 22.54
N GLY A 70 -5.64 7.47 22.58
CA GLY A 70 -4.71 7.52 23.71
C GLY A 70 -3.75 6.33 23.77
N ARG A 71 -3.08 6.15 24.90
CA ARG A 71 -2.12 5.05 25.07
C ARG A 71 -2.85 3.72 25.24
N GLN A 72 -3.03 3.01 24.14
CA GLN A 72 -3.65 1.69 24.10
C GLN A 72 -2.61 0.61 23.84
N GLN A 73 -2.78 -0.56 24.48
CA GLN A 73 -1.91 -1.71 24.26
C GLN A 73 -2.22 -2.38 22.92
N TRP A 74 -3.50 -2.56 22.60
CA TRP A 74 -3.97 -3.13 21.33
C TRP A 74 -3.44 -2.36 20.11
N ALA A 75 -3.21 -1.05 20.24
CA ALA A 75 -2.69 -0.23 19.15
C ALA A 75 -1.23 -0.56 18.83
N LEU A 76 -0.40 -0.83 19.83
CA LEU A 76 0.98 -1.27 19.61
C LEU A 76 1.03 -2.70 19.06
N GLU A 77 0.13 -3.57 19.53
CA GLU A 77 0.01 -4.95 19.07
C GLU A 77 -0.44 -5.00 17.61
N ALA A 78 -1.45 -4.22 17.21
CA ALA A 78 -1.87 -4.05 15.82
C ALA A 78 -0.70 -3.64 14.92
N CYS A 79 0.04 -2.58 15.29
CA CYS A 79 1.13 -2.06 14.48
C CYS A 79 2.29 -3.05 14.30
N LYS A 80 2.48 -3.99 15.22
CA LYS A 80 3.51 -5.04 15.11
C LYS A 80 3.12 -6.16 14.14
N LEU A 81 1.84 -6.32 13.83
CA LEU A 81 1.37 -7.33 12.87
C LEU A 81 1.67 -6.96 11.42
N ARG A 82 2.14 -5.73 11.18
CA ARG A 82 2.52 -5.25 9.85
C ARG A 82 3.91 -5.72 9.40
N ASP A 83 4.79 -6.05 10.33
CA ASP A 83 6.16 -6.54 10.09
C ASP A 83 6.23 -8.07 10.12
#